data_AF-A0AA39LHA1-F1
#
_entry.id   AF-A0AA39LHA1-F1
#
_cell.length_a   1.000
_cell.length_b   1.000
_cell.length_c   1.000
_cell.angle_alpha   90.00
_cell.angle_beta   90.00
_cell.angle_gamma   90.00
#
_symmetry.space_group_name_H-M   'P 1'
#
loop_
_entity.id
_entity.type
_entity.pdbx_description
1 polymer ?
#
loop_
_entity_poly.entity_id
_entity_poly.type
_entity_poly.pdbx_seq_one_letter_code
_entity_poly.pdbx_strand_id
1 'polypeptide(L)'
;MDIMKAPRAQQLQLCRLYFYMGFALLPVMWLVNAIWFFKLAFKSPPFDEQANIKKYVKLSAFFALVWTIIFVMWQVFFHLWRIMSVTLSGARHKVFLQSVRFLGRRPPKQGKPPVVPPSKKVLYNVVHVPWMKPRDVKELLWRRHTYNNAVVSMRALFRQELKLKDEAGLGLAAMKKLEEEELNNLVAQNELRNQLNSEARANREKSEWDDAKRVILQEIEKSLESERENVMKRKEEVLEMIRKSENFVTAANLSDKINEALDNPEVMDFAIDLQGKQMFNPLPVKYLEGTPTRQRGRLYDKTLA
;
A
#
# COMPACT_ATOMS: atom_id res chain seq x y z
N MET A 1 55.79 -1.08 -17.08
CA MET A 1 56.64 0.11 -16.86
C MET A 1 57.62 -0.22 -15.75
N ASP A 2 58.93 -0.23 -16.02
CA ASP A 2 59.94 -0.47 -14.99
C ASP A 2 60.11 0.77 -14.12
N ILE A 3 59.39 0.83 -13.00
CA ILE A 3 59.40 1.97 -12.05
C ILE A 3 60.82 2.20 -11.48
N MET A 4 61.67 1.18 -11.53
CA MET A 4 63.09 1.25 -11.15
C MET A 4 63.92 2.20 -12.05
N LYS A 5 63.46 2.50 -13.28
CA LYS A 5 64.11 3.45 -14.20
C LYS A 5 63.60 4.89 -14.08
N ALA A 6 62.53 5.12 -13.30
CA ALA A 6 61.99 6.46 -13.06
C ALA A 6 62.90 7.28 -12.12
N PRO A 7 62.98 8.60 -12.28
CA PRO A 7 63.75 9.48 -11.38
C PRO A 7 63.27 9.33 -9.93
N ARG A 8 64.21 9.37 -8.96
CA ARG A 8 63.99 8.99 -7.55
C ARG A 8 62.83 9.75 -6.88
N ALA A 9 62.68 11.05 -7.18
CA ALA A 9 61.57 11.87 -6.68
C ALA A 9 60.18 11.38 -7.16
N GLN A 10 60.09 10.84 -8.39
CA GLN A 10 58.83 10.27 -8.92
C GLN A 10 58.49 8.94 -8.23
N GLN A 11 59.49 8.16 -7.79
CA GLN A 11 59.28 6.90 -7.09
C GLN A 11 58.60 7.13 -5.72
N LEU A 12 58.99 8.18 -5.00
CA LEU A 12 58.34 8.56 -3.74
C LEU A 12 56.89 9.03 -3.95
N GLN A 13 56.63 9.83 -4.98
CA GLN A 13 55.28 10.27 -5.34
C GLN A 13 54.37 9.09 -5.70
N LEU A 14 54.88 8.13 -6.48
CA LEU A 14 54.16 6.91 -6.83
C LEU A 14 53.85 6.06 -5.58
N CYS A 15 54.81 5.87 -4.69
CA CYS A 15 54.60 5.12 -3.45
C CYS A 15 53.52 5.76 -2.55
N ARG A 16 53.50 7.10 -2.45
CA ARG A 16 52.44 7.84 -1.74
C ARG A 16 51.09 7.67 -2.43
N LEU A 17 51.04 7.79 -3.76
CA LEU A 17 49.80 7.63 -4.53
C LEU A 17 49.21 6.22 -4.34
N TYR A 18 50.01 5.17 -4.50
CA TYR A 18 49.56 3.78 -4.26
C TYR A 18 49.11 3.55 -2.81
N PHE A 19 49.75 4.21 -1.84
CA PHE A 19 49.33 4.14 -0.45
C PHE A 19 47.95 4.80 -0.21
N TYR A 20 47.71 5.98 -0.77
CA TYR A 20 46.42 6.67 -0.64
C TYR A 20 45.31 6.00 -1.46
N MET A 21 45.63 5.45 -2.63
CA MET A 21 44.67 4.68 -3.44
C MET A 21 44.10 3.47 -2.70
N GLY A 22 44.85 2.89 -1.75
CA GLY A 22 44.34 1.81 -0.92
C GLY A 22 43.20 2.22 0.02
N PHE A 23 43.10 3.50 0.42
CA PHE A 23 41.97 4.00 1.23
C PHE A 23 40.66 4.10 0.44
N ALA A 24 40.70 4.11 -0.89
CA ALA A 24 39.52 4.10 -1.75
C ALA A 24 38.86 2.71 -1.87
N LEU A 25 38.95 1.86 -0.82
CA LEU A 25 38.45 0.48 -0.77
C LEU A 25 39.14 -0.52 -1.71
N LEU A 26 40.40 -0.25 -2.11
CA LEU A 26 41.23 -1.18 -2.87
C LEU A 26 42.42 -1.70 -2.04
N PRO A 27 42.21 -2.62 -1.08
CA PRO A 27 43.26 -3.18 -0.22
C PRO A 27 44.34 -3.94 -1.00
N VAL A 28 44.01 -4.41 -2.21
CA VAL A 28 44.98 -5.02 -3.14
C VAL A 28 46.09 -4.04 -3.50
N MET A 29 45.80 -2.73 -3.55
CA MET A 29 46.80 -1.70 -3.84
C MET A 29 47.84 -1.57 -2.74
N TRP A 30 47.47 -1.79 -1.47
CA TRP A 30 48.44 -1.81 -0.38
C TRP A 30 49.41 -3.00 -0.46
N LEU A 31 48.93 -4.15 -0.94
CA LEU A 31 49.75 -5.34 -1.17
C LEU A 31 50.70 -5.14 -2.36
N VAL A 32 50.21 -4.59 -3.47
CA VAL A 32 51.04 -4.25 -4.64
C VAL A 32 52.13 -3.24 -4.27
N ASN A 33 51.77 -2.19 -3.53
CA ASN A 33 52.71 -1.18 -3.04
C ASN A 33 53.78 -1.82 -2.13
N ALA A 34 53.38 -2.71 -1.22
CA ALA A 34 54.30 -3.40 -0.33
C ALA A 34 55.30 -4.27 -1.12
N ILE A 35 54.85 -5.11 -2.06
CA ILE A 35 55.71 -6.04 -2.80
C ILE A 35 56.65 -5.32 -3.77
N TRP A 36 56.15 -4.34 -4.53
CA TRP A 36 56.94 -3.65 -5.54
C TRP A 36 58.00 -2.72 -4.95
N PHE A 37 57.66 -1.96 -3.91
CA PHE A 37 58.61 -1.05 -3.26
C PHE A 37 59.44 -1.74 -2.17
N PHE A 38 59.21 -3.03 -1.85
CA PHE A 38 60.01 -3.80 -0.89
C PHE A 38 61.50 -3.87 -1.28
N LYS A 39 61.77 -4.19 -2.56
CA LYS A 39 63.15 -4.28 -3.06
C LYS A 39 63.85 -2.92 -2.99
N LEU A 40 63.14 -1.84 -3.32
CA LEU A 40 63.66 -0.47 -3.28
C LEU A 40 63.88 0.03 -1.83
N ALA A 41 62.98 -0.35 -0.92
CA ALA A 41 63.04 0.06 0.48
C ALA A 41 64.15 -0.66 1.26
N PHE A 42 64.42 -1.94 1.00
CA PHE A 42 65.32 -2.75 1.85
C PHE A 42 66.61 -3.25 1.19
N LYS A 43 66.69 -3.33 -0.15
CA LYS A 43 67.89 -3.86 -0.85
C LYS A 43 68.76 -2.78 -1.53
N SER A 44 68.26 -1.55 -1.69
CA SER A 44 68.98 -0.46 -2.38
C SER A 44 69.94 0.31 -1.45
N PRO A 45 71.04 0.89 -1.97
CA PRO A 45 72.00 1.68 -1.19
C PRO A 45 71.33 2.90 -0.53
N PRO A 46 71.87 3.43 0.59
CA PRO A 46 71.21 4.50 1.35
C PRO A 46 71.05 5.79 0.54
N PHE A 47 69.83 6.36 0.55
CA PHE A 47 69.49 7.67 -0.05
C PHE A 47 68.48 8.43 0.83
N ASP A 48 68.46 9.76 0.73
CA ASP A 48 67.72 10.64 1.67
C ASP A 48 66.20 10.36 1.72
N GLU A 49 65.57 10.04 0.58
CA GLU A 49 64.14 9.76 0.49
C GLU A 49 63.76 8.33 0.95
N GLN A 50 64.74 7.46 1.22
CA GLN A 50 64.51 6.04 1.53
C GLN A 50 63.78 5.84 2.85
N ALA A 51 63.99 6.73 3.83
CA ALA A 51 63.32 6.68 5.13
C ALA A 51 61.79 6.83 4.98
N ASN A 52 61.35 7.73 4.10
CA ASN A 52 59.93 7.95 3.83
C ASN A 52 59.30 6.76 3.11
N ILE A 53 59.98 6.19 2.11
CA ILE A 53 59.51 4.99 1.39
C ILE A 53 59.39 3.80 2.35
N LYS A 54 60.38 3.57 3.22
CA LYS A 54 60.33 2.52 4.26
C LYS A 54 59.11 2.67 5.17
N LYS A 55 58.75 3.91 5.56
CA LYS A 55 57.57 4.19 6.40
C LYS A 55 56.28 3.79 5.69
N TYR A 56 56.08 4.23 4.44
CA TYR A 56 54.87 3.93 3.67
C TYR A 56 54.76 2.44 3.32
N VAL A 57 55.87 1.76 3.01
CA VAL A 57 55.88 0.32 2.71
C VAL A 57 55.49 -0.51 3.94
N LYS A 58 56.05 -0.20 5.13
CA LYS A 58 55.66 -0.88 6.39
C LYS A 58 54.19 -0.66 6.73
N LEU A 59 53.73 0.58 6.59
CA LEU A 59 52.36 0.96 6.90
C LEU A 59 51.35 0.32 5.91
N SER A 60 51.71 0.26 4.63
CA SER A 60 50.94 -0.43 3.59
C SER A 60 50.84 -1.93 3.86
N ALA A 61 51.94 -2.59 4.25
CA ALA A 61 51.92 -4.01 4.60
C ALA A 61 51.04 -4.29 5.84
N PHE A 62 51.08 -3.41 6.84
CA PHE A 62 50.23 -3.51 8.03
C PHE A 62 48.74 -3.41 7.67
N PHE A 63 48.35 -2.38 6.90
CA PHE A 63 46.95 -2.20 6.49
C PHE A 63 46.45 -3.34 5.59
N ALA A 64 47.29 -3.90 4.72
CA ALA A 64 46.94 -5.08 3.93
C ALA A 64 46.60 -6.28 4.83
N LEU A 65 47.41 -6.57 5.86
CA LEU A 65 47.17 -7.67 6.80
C LEU A 65 45.88 -7.47 7.59
N VAL A 66 45.68 -6.29 8.18
CA VAL A 66 44.46 -5.97 8.93
C VAL A 66 43.21 -6.16 8.05
N TRP A 67 43.27 -5.71 6.79
CA TRP A 67 42.13 -5.85 5.88
C TRP A 67 41.86 -7.30 5.49
N THR A 68 42.91 -8.12 5.29
CA THR A 68 42.72 -9.57 5.03
C THR A 68 42.04 -10.28 6.21
N ILE A 69 42.37 -9.92 7.46
CA ILE A 69 41.74 -10.50 8.65
C ILE A 69 40.26 -10.10 8.70
N ILE A 70 39.95 -8.82 8.48
CA ILE A 70 38.55 -8.33 8.44
C ILE A 70 37.76 -9.06 7.35
N PHE A 71 38.34 -9.24 6.16
CA PHE A 71 37.68 -9.95 5.06
C PHE A 71 37.43 -11.42 5.40
N VAL A 72 38.40 -12.14 5.96
CA VAL A 72 38.23 -13.54 6.38
C VAL A 72 37.19 -13.67 7.49
N MET A 73 37.22 -12.80 8.51
CA MET A 73 36.21 -12.77 9.57
C MET A 73 34.81 -12.52 9.01
N TRP A 74 34.67 -11.60 8.05
CA TRP A 74 33.42 -11.35 7.36
C TRP A 74 32.94 -12.58 6.56
N GLN A 75 33.84 -13.26 5.84
CA GLN A 75 33.49 -14.49 5.11
C GLN A 75 33.00 -15.58 6.06
N VAL A 76 33.68 -15.80 7.19
CA VAL A 76 33.28 -16.78 8.20
C VAL A 76 31.92 -16.41 8.79
N PHE A 77 31.73 -15.16 9.18
CA PHE A 77 30.44 -14.67 9.67
C PHE A 77 29.31 -14.87 8.64
N PHE A 78 29.54 -14.51 7.38
CA PHE A 78 28.58 -14.68 6.31
C PHE A 78 28.24 -16.15 6.08
N HIS A 79 29.24 -17.04 6.07
CA HIS A 79 29.01 -18.48 5.90
C HIS A 79 28.27 -19.09 7.09
N LEU A 80 28.60 -18.70 8.33
CA LEU A 80 27.91 -19.15 9.55
C LEU A 80 26.48 -18.62 9.61
N TRP A 81 26.26 -17.35 9.29
CA TRP A 81 24.93 -16.75 9.22
C TRP A 81 24.09 -17.38 8.11
N ARG A 82 24.69 -17.70 6.96
CA ARG A 82 24.02 -18.44 5.87
C ARG A 82 23.63 -19.86 6.28
N ILE A 83 24.48 -20.57 7.04
CA ILE A 83 24.16 -21.91 7.55
C ILE A 83 23.06 -21.83 8.62
N MET A 84 23.18 -20.90 9.58
CA MET A 84 22.18 -20.68 10.64
C MET A 84 20.82 -20.25 10.07
N SER A 85 20.80 -19.38 9.06
CA SER A 85 19.56 -18.95 8.41
C SER A 85 18.87 -20.09 7.65
N VAL A 86 19.61 -21.09 7.15
CA VAL A 86 19.04 -22.29 6.55
C VAL A 86 18.48 -23.24 7.63
N THR A 87 19.12 -23.35 8.80
CA THR A 87 18.68 -24.27 9.86
C THR A 87 17.59 -23.70 10.78
N LEU A 88 17.55 -22.39 11.02
CA LEU A 88 16.50 -21.74 11.83
C LEU A 88 15.21 -21.44 11.03
N SER A 89 15.24 -21.53 9.69
CA SER A 89 14.09 -21.27 8.81
C SER A 89 13.14 -22.46 8.65
N GLY A 90 13.05 -23.34 9.64
CA GLY A 90 11.91 -24.27 9.79
C GLY A 90 10.65 -23.59 10.36
N ALA A 91 10.78 -22.37 10.92
CA ALA A 91 9.67 -21.68 11.55
C ALA A 91 9.70 -20.17 11.26
N ARG A 92 8.84 -19.75 10.34
CA ARG A 92 8.33 -18.36 10.18
C ARG A 92 9.38 -17.28 9.87
N HIS A 93 9.57 -16.97 8.60
CA HIS A 93 9.15 -15.67 8.03
C HIS A 93 9.42 -15.63 6.53
N LYS A 94 8.53 -14.88 5.85
CA LYS A 94 8.52 -14.53 4.43
C LYS A 94 9.89 -14.71 3.79
N VAL A 95 9.99 -15.74 2.95
CA VAL A 95 11.04 -15.90 1.96
C VAL A 95 11.21 -14.54 1.30
N PHE A 96 12.28 -13.82 1.64
CA PHE A 96 12.77 -12.78 0.78
C PHE A 96 13.09 -13.54 -0.50
N LEU A 97 12.20 -13.43 -1.50
CA LEU A 97 12.33 -14.01 -2.83
C LEU A 97 13.59 -13.40 -3.46
N GLN A 98 14.75 -13.86 -3.02
CA GLN A 98 16.03 -13.54 -3.60
C GLN A 98 16.09 -14.32 -4.89
N SER A 99 15.48 -13.73 -5.90
CA SER A 99 15.45 -14.18 -7.27
C SER A 99 15.16 -15.68 -7.42
N VAL A 100 13.88 -16.06 -7.29
CA VAL A 100 13.36 -17.00 -8.28
C VAL A 100 13.49 -16.25 -9.59
N ARG A 101 14.65 -16.39 -10.25
CA ARG A 101 14.77 -15.91 -11.61
C ARG A 101 13.73 -16.73 -12.35
N PHE A 102 12.60 -16.12 -12.67
CA PHE A 102 11.67 -16.60 -13.66
C PHE A 102 12.38 -16.58 -15.03
N LEU A 103 13.43 -17.38 -15.19
CA LEU A 103 13.84 -17.92 -16.48
C LEU A 103 12.84 -19.01 -16.88
N GLY A 104 11.54 -18.69 -16.78
CA GLY A 104 10.55 -19.36 -17.59
C GLY A 104 10.94 -19.04 -19.02
N ARG A 105 11.34 -20.05 -19.79
CA ARG A 105 11.54 -19.89 -21.23
C ARG A 105 10.19 -19.45 -21.78
N ARG A 106 10.04 -18.17 -22.13
CA ARG A 106 8.85 -17.71 -22.86
C ARG A 106 8.72 -18.61 -24.08
N PRO A 107 7.53 -19.16 -24.37
CA PRO A 107 7.36 -19.92 -25.61
C PRO A 107 7.83 -19.04 -26.76
N PRO A 108 8.62 -19.57 -27.72
CA PRO A 108 9.07 -18.79 -28.85
C PRO A 108 7.84 -18.19 -29.54
N LYS A 109 7.94 -16.93 -29.98
CA LYS A 109 6.85 -16.29 -30.74
C LYS A 109 6.50 -17.21 -31.90
N GLN A 110 5.24 -17.63 -31.97
CA GLN A 110 4.77 -18.48 -33.06
C GLN A 110 4.98 -17.73 -34.38
N GLY A 111 5.53 -18.44 -35.38
CA GLY A 111 5.74 -17.88 -36.71
C GLY A 111 4.42 -17.56 -37.42
N LYS A 112 4.49 -17.00 -38.63
CA LYS A 112 3.29 -16.77 -39.44
C LYS A 112 2.63 -18.11 -39.77
N PRO A 113 1.31 -18.29 -39.55
CA PRO A 113 0.63 -19.53 -39.92
C PRO A 113 0.65 -19.73 -41.45
N PRO A 114 0.62 -20.99 -41.94
CA PRO A 114 0.75 -21.30 -43.37
C PRO A 114 -0.31 -20.65 -44.28
N VAL A 115 -1.46 -20.28 -43.71
CA VAL A 115 -2.59 -19.65 -44.40
C VAL A 115 -2.29 -18.22 -44.85
N VAL A 116 -1.31 -17.55 -44.23
CA VAL A 116 -1.03 -16.14 -44.49
C VAL A 116 -0.06 -16.01 -45.67
N PRO A 117 -0.40 -15.22 -46.70
CA PRO A 117 0.52 -15.01 -47.82
C PRO A 117 1.82 -14.34 -47.34
N PRO A 118 2.96 -14.65 -47.98
CA PRO A 118 4.22 -13.96 -47.67
C PRO A 118 4.08 -12.46 -47.94
N SER A 119 4.87 -11.62 -47.24
CA SER A 119 4.83 -10.18 -47.47
C SER A 119 5.39 -9.84 -48.86
N LYS A 120 4.89 -8.76 -49.48
CA LYS A 120 5.35 -8.29 -50.80
C LYS A 120 6.88 -8.10 -50.88
N LYS A 121 7.51 -7.70 -49.76
CA LYS A 121 8.97 -7.56 -49.63
C LYS A 121 9.72 -8.90 -49.71
N VAL A 122 9.15 -9.98 -49.15
CA VAL A 122 9.80 -11.31 -49.10
C VAL A 122 9.46 -12.13 -50.34
N LEU A 123 8.30 -11.91 -50.96
CA LEU A 123 7.78 -12.70 -52.09
C LEU A 123 8.77 -12.85 -53.25
N TYR A 124 9.56 -11.80 -53.53
CA TYR A 124 10.54 -11.78 -54.62
C TYR A 124 12.00 -11.72 -54.14
N ASN A 125 12.24 -11.81 -52.82
CA ASN A 125 13.58 -11.71 -52.27
C ASN A 125 14.29 -13.08 -52.31
N VAL A 126 15.17 -13.28 -53.27
CA VAL A 126 16.03 -14.46 -53.35
C VAL A 126 17.22 -14.26 -52.42
N VAL A 127 17.39 -15.15 -51.43
CA VAL A 127 18.53 -15.12 -50.52
C VAL A 127 19.75 -15.65 -51.25
N HIS A 128 20.64 -14.74 -51.67
CA HIS A 128 21.94 -15.10 -52.22
C HIS A 128 22.91 -15.40 -51.09
N VAL A 129 23.22 -16.68 -50.89
CA VAL A 129 24.25 -17.11 -49.94
C VAL A 129 25.62 -16.81 -50.55
N PRO A 130 26.54 -16.16 -49.82
CA PRO A 130 27.87 -15.88 -50.33
C PRO A 130 28.60 -17.19 -50.66
N TRP A 131 29.29 -17.22 -51.81
CA TRP A 131 30.07 -18.38 -52.22
C TRP A 131 31.28 -18.57 -51.29
N MET A 132 31.54 -19.81 -50.89
CA MET A 132 32.64 -20.17 -50.01
C MET A 132 33.59 -21.14 -50.73
N LYS A 133 34.89 -21.03 -50.44
CA LYS A 133 35.89 -21.90 -51.05
C LYS A 133 35.63 -23.37 -50.66
N PRO A 134 35.77 -24.34 -51.58
CA PRO A 134 35.51 -25.76 -51.29
C PRO A 134 36.30 -26.34 -50.11
N ARG A 135 37.54 -25.86 -49.91
CA ARG A 135 38.40 -26.25 -48.79
C ARG A 135 37.78 -25.91 -47.44
N ASP A 136 37.27 -24.69 -47.29
CA ASP A 136 36.70 -24.18 -46.05
C ASP A 136 35.39 -24.91 -45.73
N VAL A 137 34.57 -25.18 -46.75
CA VAL A 137 33.33 -25.96 -46.61
C VAL A 137 33.63 -27.37 -46.11
N LYS A 138 34.65 -28.05 -46.67
CA LYS A 138 35.06 -29.38 -46.24
C LYS A 138 35.50 -29.40 -44.77
N GLU A 139 36.29 -28.41 -44.36
CA GLU A 139 36.74 -28.28 -42.97
C GLU A 139 35.57 -28.01 -42.01
N LEU A 140 34.66 -27.09 -42.36
CA LEU A 140 33.48 -26.78 -41.54
C LEU A 140 32.54 -27.98 -41.39
N LEU A 141 32.33 -28.75 -42.45
CA LEU A 141 31.54 -29.97 -42.40
C LEU A 141 32.19 -31.00 -41.47
N TRP A 142 33.51 -31.18 -41.56
CA TRP A 142 34.23 -32.09 -40.67
C TRP A 142 34.14 -31.64 -39.20
N ARG A 143 34.39 -30.35 -38.92
CA ARG A 143 34.26 -29.76 -37.58
C ARG A 143 32.85 -29.89 -37.00
N ARG A 144 31.83 -29.64 -37.82
CA ARG A 144 30.42 -29.81 -37.43
C ARG A 144 30.13 -31.26 -37.09
N HIS A 145 30.64 -32.20 -37.89
CA HIS A 145 30.45 -33.62 -37.65
C HIS A 145 31.12 -34.08 -36.35
N THR A 146 32.39 -33.73 -36.14
CA THR A 146 33.12 -34.10 -34.91
C THR A 146 32.48 -33.49 -33.66
N TYR A 147 32.11 -32.21 -33.70
CA TYR A 147 31.39 -31.55 -32.61
C TYR A 147 30.04 -32.20 -32.31
N ASN A 148 29.22 -32.45 -33.34
CA ASN A 148 27.91 -33.07 -33.15
C ASN A 148 28.04 -34.47 -32.57
N ASN A 149 29.02 -35.27 -33.01
CA ASN A 149 29.28 -36.58 -32.44
C ASN A 149 29.62 -36.49 -30.94
N ALA A 150 30.47 -35.53 -30.54
CA ALA A 150 30.80 -35.30 -29.14
C ALA A 150 29.60 -34.82 -28.31
N VAL A 151 28.77 -33.93 -28.85
CA VAL A 151 27.55 -33.48 -28.14
C VAL A 151 26.53 -34.61 -28.01
N VAL A 152 26.38 -35.45 -29.04
CA VAL A 152 25.49 -36.60 -29.01
C VAL A 152 25.95 -37.64 -27.98
N SER A 153 27.26 -37.90 -27.87
CA SER A 153 27.79 -38.80 -26.86
C SER A 153 27.58 -38.26 -25.44
N MET A 154 27.86 -36.98 -25.19
CA MET A 154 27.59 -36.34 -23.89
C MET A 154 26.10 -36.40 -23.52
N ARG A 155 25.20 -36.15 -24.49
CA ARG A 155 23.75 -36.30 -24.26
C ARG A 155 23.35 -37.74 -23.96
N ALA A 156 24.02 -38.72 -24.54
CA ALA A 156 23.76 -40.13 -24.23
C ALA A 156 24.15 -40.46 -22.79
N LEU A 157 25.32 -39.99 -22.33
CA LEU A 157 25.77 -40.14 -20.94
C LEU A 157 24.78 -39.52 -19.96
N PHE A 158 24.38 -38.26 -20.17
CA PHE A 158 23.42 -37.61 -19.27
C PHE A 158 22.04 -38.29 -19.27
N ARG A 159 21.60 -38.86 -20.39
CA ARG A 159 20.37 -39.66 -20.41
C ARG A 159 20.49 -40.95 -19.60
N GLN A 160 21.65 -41.60 -19.61
CA GLN A 160 21.91 -42.77 -18.78
C GLN A 160 21.92 -42.41 -17.29
N GLU A 161 22.61 -41.33 -16.91
CA GLU A 161 22.61 -40.84 -15.54
C GLU A 161 21.21 -40.50 -15.02
N LEU A 162 20.38 -39.86 -15.85
CA LEU A 162 18.99 -39.56 -15.50
C LEU A 162 18.18 -40.83 -15.28
N LYS A 163 18.33 -41.85 -16.16
CA LYS A 163 17.66 -43.14 -15.98
C LYS A 163 18.07 -43.82 -14.68
N LEU A 164 19.36 -43.85 -14.37
CA LEU A 164 19.86 -44.42 -13.10
C LEU A 164 19.27 -43.69 -11.88
N LYS A 165 19.14 -42.36 -11.95
CA LYS A 165 18.50 -41.57 -10.88
C LYS A 165 17.00 -41.86 -10.77
N ASP A 166 16.31 -42.03 -11.89
CA ASP A 166 14.90 -42.41 -11.93
C ASP A 166 14.69 -43.82 -11.35
N GLU A 167 15.52 -44.80 -11.71
CA GLU A 167 15.51 -46.17 -11.18
C GLU A 167 15.83 -46.21 -9.67
N ALA A 168 16.76 -45.35 -9.20
CA ALA A 168 17.08 -45.19 -7.79
C ALA A 168 15.97 -44.46 -6.99
N GLY A 169 14.86 -44.09 -7.61
CA GLY A 169 13.74 -43.42 -6.95
C GLY A 169 14.01 -41.95 -6.58
N LEU A 170 15.15 -41.39 -7.00
CA LEU A 170 15.49 -39.97 -6.89
C LEU A 170 15.07 -39.18 -8.15
N GLY A 171 14.24 -39.81 -8.98
CA GLY A 171 13.73 -39.22 -10.20
C GLY A 171 12.80 -38.03 -9.95
N LEU A 172 12.63 -37.22 -11.00
CA LEU A 172 11.70 -36.09 -10.98
C LEU A 172 10.27 -36.49 -10.63
N ALA A 173 9.85 -37.69 -11.02
CA ALA A 173 8.49 -38.18 -10.76
C ALA A 173 8.27 -38.50 -9.27
N ALA A 174 9.26 -39.06 -8.59
CA ALA A 174 9.16 -39.36 -7.16
C ALA A 174 9.15 -38.08 -6.33
N MET A 175 10.02 -37.12 -6.66
CA MET A 175 10.03 -35.80 -6.00
C MET A 175 8.69 -35.07 -6.18
N LYS A 176 8.10 -35.10 -7.39
CA LYS A 176 6.78 -34.51 -7.63
C LYS A 176 5.67 -35.15 -6.81
N LYS A 177 5.68 -36.47 -6.64
CA LYS A 177 4.69 -37.15 -5.79
C LYS A 177 4.80 -36.71 -4.33
N LEU A 178 6.03 -36.63 -3.82
CA LEU A 178 6.27 -36.13 -2.45
C LEU A 178 5.79 -34.68 -2.29
N GLU A 179 6.07 -33.82 -3.27
CA GLU A 179 5.58 -32.44 -3.31
C GLU A 179 4.04 -32.37 -3.34
N GLU A 180 3.38 -33.23 -4.11
CA GLU A 180 1.92 -33.32 -4.19
C GLU A 180 1.30 -33.80 -2.87
N GLU A 181 1.89 -34.80 -2.22
CA GLU A 181 1.48 -35.30 -0.91
C GLU A 181 1.64 -34.24 0.18
N GLU A 182 2.78 -33.53 0.20
CA GLU A 182 3.01 -32.41 1.12
C GLU A 182 1.98 -31.30 0.90
N LEU A 183 1.71 -30.94 -0.37
CA LEU A 183 0.71 -29.93 -0.71
C LEU A 183 -0.69 -30.33 -0.22
N ASN A 184 -1.09 -31.58 -0.44
CA ASN A 184 -2.39 -32.10 0.00
C ASN A 184 -2.54 -32.01 1.52
N ASN A 185 -1.48 -32.34 2.29
CA ASN A 185 -1.47 -32.22 3.74
C ASN A 185 -1.64 -30.77 4.21
N LEU A 186 -0.96 -29.83 3.55
CA LEU A 186 -1.07 -28.40 3.87
C LEU A 186 -2.45 -27.83 3.53
N VAL A 187 -3.05 -28.26 2.41
CA VAL A 187 -4.41 -27.87 2.02
C VAL A 187 -5.42 -28.36 3.06
N ALA A 188 -5.34 -29.63 3.46
CA ALA A 188 -6.24 -30.19 4.48
C ALA A 188 -6.14 -29.44 5.82
N GLN A 189 -4.93 -29.09 6.27
CA GLN A 189 -4.75 -28.29 7.49
C GLN A 189 -5.34 -26.88 7.37
N ASN A 190 -5.24 -26.27 6.18
CA ASN A 190 -5.82 -24.96 5.92
C ASN A 190 -7.36 -25.02 5.92
N GLU A 191 -7.95 -26.06 5.33
CA GLU A 191 -9.39 -26.30 5.36
C GLU A 191 -9.91 -26.44 6.79
N LEU A 192 -9.25 -27.24 7.63
CA LEU A 192 -9.61 -27.38 9.05
C LEU A 192 -9.56 -26.03 9.78
N ARG A 193 -8.51 -25.24 9.57
CA ARG A 193 -8.40 -23.88 10.14
C ARG A 193 -9.50 -22.95 9.63
N ASN A 194 -9.87 -23.06 8.35
CA ASN A 194 -10.94 -22.25 7.75
C ASN A 194 -12.31 -22.63 8.30
N GLN A 195 -12.57 -23.92 8.56
CA GLN A 195 -13.77 -24.40 9.22
C GLN A 195 -13.92 -23.80 10.61
N LEU A 196 -12.89 -23.93 11.47
CA LEU A 196 -12.89 -23.34 12.81
C LEU A 196 -13.13 -21.82 12.78
N ASN A 197 -12.48 -21.12 11.84
CA ASN A 197 -12.69 -19.68 11.66
C ASN A 197 -14.08 -19.33 11.12
N SER A 198 -14.69 -20.19 10.31
CA SER A 198 -16.05 -20.01 9.81
C SER A 198 -17.08 -20.16 10.91
N GLU A 199 -16.91 -21.14 11.80
CA GLU A 199 -17.76 -21.34 12.98
C GLU A 199 -17.65 -20.16 13.95
N ALA A 200 -16.42 -19.70 14.21
CA ALA A 200 -16.20 -18.53 15.05
C ALA A 200 -16.79 -17.25 14.44
N ARG A 201 -16.79 -17.11 13.10
CA ARG A 201 -17.47 -16.01 12.40
C ARG A 201 -18.98 -16.10 12.55
N ALA A 202 -19.58 -17.26 12.30
CA ALA A 202 -21.02 -17.47 12.44
C ALA A 202 -21.52 -17.16 13.85
N ASN A 203 -20.76 -17.54 14.88
CA ASN A 203 -21.10 -17.20 16.27
C ASN A 203 -21.06 -15.69 16.54
N ARG A 204 -20.08 -14.97 16.00
CA ARG A 204 -20.01 -13.49 16.12
C ARG A 204 -21.14 -12.82 15.36
N GLU A 205 -21.36 -13.21 14.10
CA GLU A 205 -22.43 -12.69 13.26
C GLU A 205 -23.80 -12.90 13.91
N LYS A 206 -24.03 -14.03 14.59
CA LYS A 206 -25.26 -14.27 15.35
C LYS A 206 -25.44 -13.28 16.50
N SER A 207 -24.39 -13.01 17.28
CA SER A 207 -24.43 -12.01 18.36
C SER A 207 -24.68 -10.60 17.81
N GLU A 208 -23.97 -10.23 16.75
CA GLU A 208 -24.13 -8.94 16.07
C GLU A 208 -25.55 -8.77 15.51
N TRP A 209 -26.14 -9.84 14.97
CA TRP A 209 -27.54 -9.88 14.53
C TRP A 209 -28.52 -9.64 15.68
N ASP A 210 -28.29 -10.27 16.83
CA ASP A 210 -29.15 -10.11 18.01
C ASP A 210 -29.06 -8.68 18.58
N ASP A 211 -27.88 -8.05 18.54
CA ASP A 211 -27.68 -6.66 18.91
C ASP A 211 -28.35 -5.70 17.90
N ALA A 212 -28.14 -5.90 16.61
CA ALA A 212 -28.76 -5.10 15.56
C ALA A 212 -30.29 -5.17 15.62
N LYS A 213 -30.85 -6.36 15.84
CA LYS A 213 -32.28 -6.55 16.04
C LYS A 213 -32.81 -5.74 17.22
N ARG A 214 -32.08 -5.72 18.35
CA ARG A 214 -32.46 -4.92 19.52
C ARG A 214 -32.49 -3.42 19.20
N VAL A 215 -31.46 -2.90 18.54
CA VAL A 215 -31.40 -1.48 18.14
C VAL A 215 -32.54 -1.13 17.18
N ILE A 216 -32.81 -1.98 16.18
CA ILE A 216 -33.90 -1.75 15.23
C ILE A 216 -35.25 -1.73 15.94
N LEU A 217 -35.50 -2.66 16.87
CA LEU A 217 -36.75 -2.69 17.62
C LEU A 217 -36.94 -1.43 18.49
N GLN A 218 -35.87 -0.94 19.14
CA GLN A 218 -35.92 0.30 19.91
C GLN A 218 -36.24 1.52 19.03
N GLU A 219 -35.65 1.61 17.84
CA GLU A 219 -35.93 2.71 16.91
C GLU A 219 -37.36 2.64 16.39
N ILE A 220 -37.86 1.44 16.07
CA ILE A 220 -39.27 1.24 15.69
C ILE A 220 -40.20 1.69 16.82
N GLU A 221 -39.94 1.29 18.06
CA GLU A 221 -40.75 1.67 19.22
C GLU A 221 -40.79 3.20 19.41
N LYS A 222 -39.63 3.85 19.34
CA LYS A 222 -39.52 5.31 19.43
C LYS A 222 -40.25 6.03 18.30
N SER A 223 -40.15 5.52 17.07
CA SER A 223 -40.86 6.09 15.92
C SER A 223 -42.37 6.00 16.12
N LEU A 224 -42.89 4.84 16.53
CA LEU A 224 -44.31 4.62 16.81
C LEU A 224 -44.82 5.50 17.94
N GLU A 225 -44.02 5.72 18.99
CA GLU A 225 -44.39 6.61 20.10
C GLU A 225 -44.51 8.07 19.64
N SER A 226 -43.55 8.56 18.85
CA SER A 226 -43.63 9.90 18.27
C SER A 226 -44.82 10.09 17.33
N GLU A 227 -45.17 9.06 16.55
CA GLU A 227 -46.37 9.05 15.72
C GLU A 227 -47.64 9.11 16.56
N ARG A 228 -47.72 8.31 17.65
CA ARG A 228 -48.86 8.34 18.58
C ARG A 228 -49.05 9.70 19.21
N GLU A 229 -47.97 10.32 19.70
CA GLU A 229 -48.03 11.67 20.27
C GLU A 229 -48.52 12.70 19.25
N ASN A 230 -48.02 12.63 18.01
CA ASN A 230 -48.45 13.51 16.94
C ASN A 230 -49.94 13.32 16.63
N VAL A 231 -50.40 12.07 16.50
CA VAL A 231 -51.82 11.77 16.28
C VAL A 231 -52.69 12.33 17.41
N MET A 232 -52.25 12.21 18.66
CA MET A 232 -52.97 12.76 19.83
C MET A 232 -53.08 14.28 19.77
N LYS A 233 -51.97 14.99 19.54
CA LYS A 233 -51.96 16.47 19.39
C LYS A 233 -52.87 16.92 18.25
N ARG A 234 -52.77 16.28 17.08
CA ARG A 234 -53.62 16.59 15.93
C ARG A 234 -55.10 16.33 16.21
N LYS A 235 -55.42 15.27 16.95
CA LYS A 235 -56.78 14.97 17.36
C LYS A 235 -57.33 16.07 18.28
N GLU A 236 -56.53 16.57 19.22
CA GLU A 236 -56.90 17.68 20.09
C GLU A 236 -57.15 18.97 19.29
N GLU A 237 -56.26 19.33 18.37
CA GLU A 237 -56.44 20.47 17.44
C GLU A 237 -57.77 20.38 16.69
N VAL A 238 -58.08 19.21 16.13
CA VAL A 238 -59.34 18.97 15.40
C VAL A 238 -60.55 19.13 16.33
N LEU A 239 -60.48 18.58 17.55
CA LEU A 239 -61.57 18.70 18.53
C LEU A 239 -61.80 20.16 18.96
N GLU A 240 -60.74 20.94 19.18
CA GLU A 240 -60.85 22.37 19.46
C GLU A 240 -61.47 23.13 18.30
N MET A 241 -61.09 22.81 17.06
CA MET A 241 -61.67 23.42 15.87
C MET A 241 -63.15 23.07 15.70
N ILE A 242 -63.56 21.84 16.02
CA ILE A 242 -64.97 21.45 16.03
C ILE A 242 -65.74 22.29 17.07
N ARG A 243 -65.22 22.43 18.29
CA ARG A 243 -65.84 23.29 19.33
C ARG A 243 -65.95 24.75 18.87
N LYS A 244 -64.90 25.29 18.26
CA LYS A 244 -64.90 26.67 17.72
C LYS A 244 -65.88 26.83 16.56
N SER A 245 -66.09 25.77 15.77
CA SER A 245 -66.98 25.81 14.60
C SER A 245 -68.44 26.06 14.94
N GLU A 246 -68.87 25.73 16.17
CA GLU A 246 -70.21 26.04 16.68
C GLU A 246 -70.46 27.57 16.70
N ASN A 247 -69.40 28.36 16.90
CA ASN A 247 -69.46 29.82 16.95
C ASN A 247 -69.23 30.50 15.58
N PHE A 248 -69.10 29.75 14.48
CA PHE A 248 -68.87 30.33 13.16
C PHE A 248 -70.13 30.97 12.58
N VAL A 249 -69.95 32.09 11.87
CA VAL A 249 -71.04 32.80 11.21
C VAL A 249 -71.46 32.04 9.96
N THR A 250 -72.69 31.51 9.97
CA THR A 250 -73.33 30.88 8.81
C THR A 250 -74.29 31.86 8.14
N ALA A 251 -74.72 31.56 6.90
CA ALA A 251 -75.66 32.40 6.17
C ALA A 251 -76.99 32.62 6.93
N ALA A 252 -77.40 31.66 7.76
CA ALA A 252 -78.61 31.76 8.58
C ALA A 252 -78.44 32.69 9.80
N ASN A 253 -77.27 32.67 10.45
CA ASN A 253 -77.02 33.40 11.71
C ASN A 253 -76.35 34.78 11.49
N LEU A 254 -76.22 35.22 10.22
CA LEU A 254 -75.42 36.38 9.84
C LEU A 254 -76.00 37.71 10.35
N SER A 255 -77.30 37.94 10.17
CA SER A 255 -77.96 39.19 10.59
C SER A 255 -77.83 39.43 12.09
N ASP A 256 -78.04 38.38 12.88
CA ASP A 256 -78.09 38.45 14.33
C ASP A 256 -76.69 38.70 14.90
N LYS A 257 -75.67 38.04 14.33
CA LYS A 257 -74.27 38.28 14.69
C LYS A 257 -73.76 39.66 14.29
N ILE A 258 -74.25 40.24 13.18
CA ILE A 258 -73.93 41.64 12.81
C ILE A 258 -74.47 42.60 13.88
N ASN A 259 -75.71 42.41 14.33
CA ASN A 259 -76.29 43.25 15.37
C ASN A 259 -75.56 43.07 16.71
N GLU A 260 -75.26 41.83 17.11
CA GLU A 260 -74.49 41.52 18.33
C GLU A 260 -73.11 42.20 18.32
N ALA A 261 -72.40 42.18 17.19
CA ALA A 261 -71.11 42.86 17.04
C ALA A 261 -71.23 44.40 17.06
N LEU A 262 -72.33 44.95 16.53
CA LEU A 262 -72.61 46.39 16.60
C LEU A 262 -73.06 46.84 17.99
N ASP A 263 -73.65 45.96 18.79
CA ASP A 263 -74.08 46.22 20.17
C ASP A 263 -72.91 46.10 21.16
N ASN A 264 -71.98 45.18 20.92
CA ASN A 264 -70.81 44.91 21.76
C ASN A 264 -69.49 45.25 21.04
N PRO A 265 -69.08 46.53 20.97
CA PRO A 265 -67.77 46.88 20.46
C PRO A 265 -66.66 46.34 21.40
N GLU A 266 -65.69 45.62 20.85
CA GLU A 266 -64.52 45.13 21.60
C GLU A 266 -63.28 45.97 21.24
N VAL A 267 -62.49 46.34 22.25
CA VAL A 267 -61.23 47.07 22.08
C VAL A 267 -60.09 46.13 22.44
N MET A 268 -59.28 45.80 21.44
CA MET A 268 -58.09 44.95 21.60
C MET A 268 -56.83 45.75 21.98
N ASP A 269 -56.96 47.07 22.15
CA ASP A 269 -55.85 47.94 22.51
C ASP A 269 -55.44 47.72 23.97
N PHE A 270 -54.17 47.36 24.16
CA PHE A 270 -53.54 47.29 25.47
C PHE A 270 -52.13 47.88 25.43
N ALA A 271 -51.71 48.48 26.52
CA ALA A 271 -50.33 48.91 26.72
C ALA A 271 -49.57 47.82 27.49
N ILE A 272 -48.25 47.75 27.31
CA ILE A 272 -47.39 46.82 28.04
C ILE A 272 -46.33 47.63 28.78
N ASP A 273 -46.21 47.41 30.08
CA ASP A 273 -45.15 48.02 30.88
C ASP A 273 -43.79 47.38 30.60
N LEU A 274 -42.70 48.05 31.02
CA LEU A 274 -41.34 47.48 30.95
C LEU A 274 -41.19 46.16 31.75
N GLN A 275 -42.11 45.89 32.68
CA GLN A 275 -42.20 44.64 33.45
C GLN A 275 -43.04 43.55 32.75
N GLY A 276 -43.57 43.81 31.55
CA GLY A 276 -44.41 42.88 30.80
C GLY A 276 -45.88 42.82 31.23
N LYS A 277 -46.32 43.69 32.14
CA LYS A 277 -47.72 43.75 32.58
C LYS A 277 -48.58 44.43 31.53
N GLN A 278 -49.66 43.77 31.12
CA GLN A 278 -50.63 44.30 30.15
C GLN A 278 -51.67 45.16 30.87
N MET A 279 -51.90 46.38 30.37
CA MET A 279 -52.93 47.31 30.83
C MET A 279 -53.96 47.51 29.71
N PHE A 280 -55.20 47.10 29.97
CA PHE A 280 -56.30 47.16 29.00
C PHE A 280 -57.13 48.43 29.20
N ASN A 281 -57.69 48.94 28.10
CA ASN A 281 -58.69 50.00 28.16
C ASN A 281 -60.02 49.46 28.73
N PRO A 282 -60.82 50.29 29.43
CA PRO A 282 -62.14 49.88 29.88
C PRO A 282 -63.06 49.56 28.68
N LEU A 283 -64.01 48.66 28.88
CA LEU A 283 -64.96 48.25 27.84
C LEU A 283 -65.71 49.48 27.29
N PRO A 284 -65.76 49.67 25.96
CA PRO A 284 -66.50 50.78 25.37
C PRO A 284 -68.00 50.59 25.59
N VAL A 285 -68.69 51.67 25.96
CA VAL A 285 -70.14 51.68 26.14
C VAL A 285 -70.77 52.32 24.90
N LYS A 286 -71.75 51.64 24.28
CA LYS A 286 -72.41 52.08 23.04
C LYS A 286 -73.19 53.39 23.21
N TYR A 287 -73.81 53.60 24.36
CA TYR A 287 -74.55 54.81 24.70
C TYR A 287 -73.90 55.49 25.90
N LEU A 288 -73.66 56.80 25.80
CA LEU A 288 -73.23 57.63 26.93
C LEU A 288 -74.46 57.92 27.79
N GLU A 289 -74.62 57.22 28.91
CA GLU A 289 -75.68 57.52 29.86
C GLU A 289 -75.36 58.79 30.66
N GLY A 290 -76.21 59.80 30.54
CA GLY A 290 -76.09 61.09 31.24
C GLY A 290 -76.32 62.31 30.35
N THR A 291 -76.38 63.50 30.95
CA THR A 291 -76.36 64.77 30.20
C THR A 291 -75.00 64.91 29.51
N PRO A 292 -74.94 65.22 28.20
CA PRO A 292 -73.67 65.36 27.49
C PRO A 292 -72.83 66.42 28.19
N THR A 293 -71.66 66.01 28.69
CA THR A 293 -70.73 66.93 29.34
C THR A 293 -70.27 67.94 28.30
N ARG A 294 -70.39 69.24 28.63
CA ARG A 294 -69.89 70.35 27.81
C ARG A 294 -68.41 70.10 27.53
N GLN A 295 -68.04 69.95 26.26
CA GLN A 295 -66.67 69.65 25.85
C GLN A 295 -65.68 70.61 26.53
N ARG A 296 -64.93 70.09 27.52
CA ARG A 296 -63.73 70.72 28.05
C ARG A 296 -62.58 69.74 27.84
N GLY A 297 -61.79 69.97 26.78
CA GLY A 297 -60.53 69.26 26.55
C GLY A 297 -60.64 67.74 26.36
N ARG A 298 -59.49 67.09 26.13
CA ARG A 298 -59.39 65.63 25.93
C ARG A 298 -59.86 64.90 27.19
N LEU A 299 -60.78 63.95 27.02
CA LEU A 299 -61.52 63.23 28.07
C LEU A 299 -60.66 62.29 28.94
N TYR A 300 -59.33 62.21 28.73
CA TYR A 300 -58.46 61.18 29.33
C TYR A 300 -57.43 61.72 30.34
N ASP A 301 -57.42 63.01 30.67
CA ASP A 301 -56.62 63.51 31.79
C ASP A 301 -57.33 63.23 33.13
N LYS A 302 -57.34 61.96 33.54
CA LYS A 302 -57.41 61.65 34.97
C LYS A 302 -55.99 61.81 35.52
N THR A 303 -55.72 62.93 36.19
CA THR A 303 -54.53 63.05 37.03
C THR A 303 -54.58 61.94 38.07
N LEU A 304 -53.60 61.05 38.03
CA LEU A 304 -53.35 60.06 39.09
C LEU A 304 -53.28 60.81 40.43
N ALA A 305 -54.10 60.40 41.40
CA ALA A 305 -53.91 60.77 42.81
C ALA A 305 -53.06 59.68 43.48
#